data_AF-A0AAD9C0T8-F1
#
_entry.id   AF-A0AAD9C0T8-F1
#
_cell.length_a   1.000
_cell.length_b   1.000
_cell.length_c   1.000
_cell.angle_alpha   90.00
_cell.angle_beta   90.00
_cell.angle_gamma   90.00
#
_symmetry.space_group_name_H-M   'P 1'
#
loop_
_entity.id
_entity.type
_entity.pdbx_description
1 polymer ?
#
loop_
_entity_poly.entity_id
_entity_poly.type
_entity_poly.pdbx_seq_one_letter_code
_entity_poly.pdbx_strand_id
1 'polypeptide(L)'
;MQLERRGYVKAGHWTPEAAVEHPEAVRQLHREFLRAGANVIQTFTFYCSEDKLEISGNVKSITGAQINEAACDMAREVANEGDALVAGCVSKTPCYVKSHSEPEVKAIFKKQMDDFMKKNIDFFIVEFVDHVEEAVWAVEVLKTSDMDGVPPGECAVRLVKAGADIVGINCHLDPLTCVRTVKLMKAGLDKAGLKAHLMIQPLGFHTPECNLGGYTSLPEYPFAMETRAMTRWDIHKYAREAYNAGIRYIGGCCGFEAYHIRAIAEELAAERGFLPPASEKHGLWGAALEMHTKPWVRAKARREYWENLLPASGRPYCPSMGPPANQHAPHCLVKCPQNAPGILERLDAGEVVVGGAGAPWILRQLHREFLRAGAIVIQTFTFYCSEDKLEISGNVKSITGAQINEAACDMAREVANEGAALVAGGVSQTPCYVKSHSEPEVKAIFKKQMDDFMKKDIDFFIAEV
;
A
#
# COMPACT_ATOMS: atom_id res chain seq x y z
N MET A 1 6.38 -9.89 2.39
CA MET A 1 5.37 -10.98 2.42
C MET A 1 5.98 -12.38 2.55
N GLN A 2 6.64 -13.00 1.55
CA GLN A 2 7.07 -14.42 1.71
C GLN A 2 7.95 -14.71 2.93
N LEU A 3 8.97 -13.88 3.21
CA LEU A 3 9.79 -14.02 4.43
C LEU A 3 9.04 -13.61 5.71
N GLU A 4 8.01 -12.76 5.61
CA GLU A 4 7.21 -12.32 6.76
C GLU A 4 6.23 -13.42 7.20
N ARG A 5 5.53 -14.07 6.26
CA ARG A 5 4.78 -15.32 6.50
C ARG A 5 5.64 -16.47 7.05
N ARG A 6 6.98 -16.39 6.91
CA ARG A 6 7.95 -17.34 7.47
C ARG A 6 8.57 -16.87 8.81
N GLY A 7 8.22 -15.68 9.30
CA GLY A 7 8.70 -15.13 10.57
C GLY A 7 9.99 -14.30 10.53
N TYR A 8 10.54 -14.04 9.34
CA TYR A 8 11.85 -13.39 9.14
C TYR A 8 11.79 -11.92 8.68
N VAL A 9 10.62 -11.38 8.35
CA VAL A 9 10.46 -9.96 8.00
C VAL A 9 9.27 -9.39 8.74
N LYS A 10 9.42 -8.18 9.27
CA LYS A 10 8.35 -7.48 9.99
C LYS A 10 7.49 -6.67 9.02
N ALA A 11 6.18 -6.95 8.99
CA ALA A 11 5.21 -6.14 8.28
C ALA A 11 5.19 -4.70 8.82
N GLY A 12 5.08 -3.72 7.92
CA GLY A 12 5.20 -2.30 8.23
C GLY A 12 6.16 -1.61 7.26
N HIS A 13 7.43 -1.50 7.64
CA HIS A 13 8.49 -0.97 6.77
C HIS A 13 9.09 -2.02 5.81
N TRP A 14 8.90 -3.32 6.08
CA TRP A 14 9.41 -4.42 5.25
C TRP A 14 10.92 -4.36 4.99
N THR A 15 11.67 -4.03 6.05
CA THR A 15 13.13 -3.98 6.07
C THR A 15 13.76 -5.37 5.76
N PRO A 16 14.99 -5.44 5.21
CA PRO A 16 15.60 -6.70 4.77
C PRO A 16 16.74 -7.22 5.67
N GLU A 17 16.75 -6.88 6.96
CA GLU A 17 17.76 -7.27 7.96
C GLU A 17 18.02 -8.79 8.06
N ALA A 18 17.02 -9.61 7.72
CA ALA A 18 17.16 -11.05 7.56
C ALA A 18 18.22 -11.50 6.55
N ALA A 19 18.71 -10.62 5.65
CA ALA A 19 19.87 -10.93 4.81
C ALA A 19 21.15 -11.17 5.62
N VAL A 20 21.24 -10.59 6.83
CA VAL A 20 22.37 -10.70 7.76
C VAL A 20 21.99 -11.54 8.98
N GLU A 21 20.78 -11.39 9.50
CA GLU A 21 20.31 -12.09 10.72
C GLU A 21 19.88 -13.55 10.45
N HIS A 22 19.29 -13.81 9.28
CA HIS A 22 18.70 -15.10 8.90
C HIS A 22 19.02 -15.49 7.44
N PRO A 23 20.32 -15.50 7.05
CA PRO A 23 20.73 -15.68 5.66
C PRO A 23 20.32 -17.04 5.09
N GLU A 24 20.17 -18.08 5.93
CA GLU A 24 19.64 -19.38 5.51
C GLU A 24 18.21 -19.29 4.97
N ALA A 25 17.35 -18.46 5.56
CA ALA A 25 15.97 -18.28 5.13
C ALA A 25 15.85 -17.55 3.78
N VAL A 26 16.66 -16.50 3.60
CA VAL A 26 16.72 -15.71 2.35
C VAL A 26 17.26 -16.58 1.20
N ARG A 27 18.40 -17.24 1.43
CA ARG A 27 19.03 -18.20 0.51
C ARG A 27 18.09 -19.34 0.12
N GLN A 28 17.39 -19.94 1.09
CA GLN A 28 16.42 -21.01 0.84
C GLN A 28 15.24 -20.52 -0.03
N LEU A 29 14.73 -19.31 0.20
CA LEU A 29 13.70 -18.72 -0.65
C LEU A 29 14.20 -18.46 -2.09
N HIS A 30 15.43 -17.98 -2.27
CA HIS A 30 16.04 -17.87 -3.60
C HIS A 30 16.16 -19.25 -4.28
N ARG A 31 16.60 -20.30 -3.56
CA ARG A 31 16.70 -21.68 -4.10
C ARG A 31 15.34 -22.24 -4.52
N GLU A 32 14.28 -21.94 -3.80
CA GLU A 32 12.91 -22.32 -4.17
C GLU A 32 12.47 -21.66 -5.48
N PHE A 33 12.77 -20.37 -5.69
CA PHE A 33 12.46 -19.66 -6.94
C PHE A 33 13.35 -20.11 -8.12
N LEU A 34 14.64 -20.36 -7.89
CA LEU A 34 15.53 -20.96 -8.89
C LEU A 34 15.01 -22.33 -9.33
N ARG A 35 14.72 -23.22 -8.39
CA ARG A 35 14.18 -24.55 -8.67
C ARG A 35 12.82 -24.49 -9.38
N ALA A 36 12.02 -23.45 -9.11
CA ALA A 36 10.78 -23.17 -9.83
C ALA A 36 10.98 -22.69 -11.29
N GLY A 37 12.20 -22.37 -11.71
CA GLY A 37 12.53 -21.96 -13.08
C GLY A 37 12.68 -20.47 -13.30
N ALA A 38 12.93 -19.68 -12.24
CA ALA A 38 13.35 -18.29 -12.35
C ALA A 38 14.76 -18.20 -12.97
N ASN A 39 14.90 -17.46 -14.07
CA ASN A 39 16.21 -17.12 -14.65
C ASN A 39 16.80 -15.81 -14.08
N VAL A 40 16.16 -15.19 -13.08
CA VAL A 40 16.66 -13.99 -12.39
C VAL A 40 16.46 -14.14 -10.89
N ILE A 41 17.54 -13.95 -10.13
CA ILE A 41 17.56 -13.83 -8.68
C ILE A 41 17.78 -12.35 -8.33
N GLN A 42 16.70 -11.67 -7.98
CA GLN A 42 16.73 -10.26 -7.59
C GLN A 42 17.27 -10.13 -6.15
N THR A 43 18.17 -9.17 -5.91
CA THR A 43 18.78 -8.95 -4.59
C THR A 43 17.74 -8.54 -3.56
N PHE A 44 17.82 -9.10 -2.34
CA PHE A 44 16.89 -8.78 -1.24
C PHE A 44 17.24 -7.44 -0.57
N THR A 45 17.09 -6.35 -1.32
CA THR A 45 17.62 -5.00 -0.99
C THR A 45 16.59 -3.87 -1.11
N PHE A 46 15.33 -4.24 -1.33
CA PHE A 46 14.23 -3.34 -1.68
C PHE A 46 14.08 -2.10 -0.77
N TYR A 47 14.14 -2.28 0.55
CA TYR A 47 13.99 -1.20 1.55
C TYR A 47 15.31 -0.99 2.32
N CYS A 48 16.42 -0.81 1.58
CA CYS A 48 17.78 -0.88 2.12
C CYS A 48 18.71 0.30 1.77
N SER A 49 18.13 1.47 1.47
CA SER A 49 18.85 2.75 1.58
C SER A 49 18.87 3.20 3.05
N GLU A 50 19.90 3.94 3.47
CA GLU A 50 20.07 4.29 4.89
C GLU A 50 18.88 5.12 5.41
N ASP A 51 18.33 6.03 4.60
CA ASP A 51 17.15 6.84 4.93
C ASP A 51 15.89 6.00 5.23
N LYS A 52 15.71 4.88 4.51
CA LYS A 52 14.64 3.91 4.75
C LYS A 52 14.82 3.18 6.08
N LEU A 53 16.05 2.74 6.38
CA LEU A 53 16.39 2.03 7.62
C LEU A 53 16.25 2.95 8.85
N GLU A 54 16.76 4.18 8.76
CA GLU A 54 16.63 5.23 9.78
C GLU A 54 15.16 5.53 10.10
N ILE A 55 14.33 5.75 9.07
CA ILE A 55 12.88 5.98 9.22
C ILE A 55 12.19 4.79 9.88
N SER A 56 12.64 3.56 9.62
CA SER A 56 12.04 2.36 10.19
C SER A 56 12.36 2.15 11.67
N GLY A 57 13.55 2.55 12.13
CA GLY A 57 14.02 2.35 13.50
C GLY A 57 14.09 0.89 14.01
N ASN A 58 13.73 -0.11 13.20
CA ASN A 58 13.81 -1.54 13.52
C ASN A 58 15.29 -1.98 13.58
N VAL A 59 16.06 -1.58 12.57
CA VAL A 59 17.48 -1.94 12.41
C VAL A 59 18.35 -0.86 13.05
N LYS A 60 19.21 -1.24 14.01
CA LYS A 60 20.05 -0.29 14.79
C LYS A 60 21.53 -0.63 14.86
N SER A 61 21.90 -1.84 14.47
CA SER A 61 23.26 -2.41 14.59
C SER A 61 23.83 -2.89 13.26
N ILE A 62 23.05 -2.82 12.18
CA ILE A 62 23.39 -3.31 10.84
C ILE A 62 23.15 -2.16 9.86
N THR A 63 24.15 -1.80 9.07
CA THR A 63 24.05 -0.74 8.06
C THR A 63 23.40 -1.25 6.77
N GLY A 64 22.85 -0.33 5.96
CA GLY A 64 22.32 -0.67 4.64
C GLY A 64 23.39 -1.27 3.73
N ALA A 65 24.64 -0.82 3.83
CA ALA A 65 25.77 -1.43 3.14
C ALA A 65 25.93 -2.94 3.49
N GLN A 66 25.96 -3.31 4.77
CA GLN A 66 26.10 -4.73 5.18
C GLN A 66 24.96 -5.62 4.69
N ILE A 67 23.72 -5.11 4.72
CA ILE A 67 22.53 -5.83 4.23
C ILE A 67 22.58 -5.97 2.70
N ASN A 68 22.91 -4.89 1.98
CA ASN A 68 23.09 -4.92 0.52
C ASN A 68 24.18 -5.91 0.11
N GLU A 69 25.33 -5.90 0.78
CA GLU A 69 26.43 -6.82 0.48
C GLU A 69 26.05 -8.29 0.70
N ALA A 70 25.46 -8.62 1.85
CA ALA A 70 25.04 -9.99 2.17
C ALA A 70 23.92 -10.49 1.23
N ALA A 71 22.96 -9.62 0.88
CA ALA A 71 21.90 -9.95 -0.07
C ALA A 71 22.44 -10.19 -1.49
N CYS A 72 23.48 -9.47 -1.92
CA CYS A 72 24.16 -9.71 -3.20
C CYS A 72 24.93 -11.03 -3.22
N ASP A 73 25.70 -11.31 -2.15
CA ASP A 73 26.50 -12.53 -2.07
C ASP A 73 25.62 -13.78 -2.08
N MET A 74 24.48 -13.77 -1.38
CA MET A 74 23.50 -14.86 -1.41
C MET A 74 22.76 -14.97 -2.74
N ALA A 75 22.39 -13.85 -3.37
CA ALA A 75 21.77 -13.88 -4.68
C ALA A 75 22.71 -14.50 -5.73
N ARG A 76 24.02 -14.19 -5.66
CA ARG A 76 25.05 -14.78 -6.53
C ARG A 76 25.38 -16.22 -6.17
N GLU A 77 25.45 -16.59 -4.88
CA GLU A 77 25.60 -17.97 -4.44
C GLU A 77 24.55 -18.86 -5.10
N VAL A 78 23.28 -18.46 -4.99
CA VAL A 78 22.15 -19.24 -5.51
C VAL A 78 22.04 -19.15 -7.03
N ALA A 79 22.27 -17.99 -7.65
CA ALA A 79 22.27 -17.88 -9.11
C ALA A 79 23.26 -18.84 -9.77
N ASN A 80 24.44 -19.03 -9.15
CA ASN A 80 25.47 -19.96 -9.61
C ASN A 80 25.12 -21.46 -9.44
N GLU A 81 24.02 -21.79 -8.76
CA GLU A 81 23.51 -23.18 -8.66
C GLU A 81 22.68 -23.61 -9.90
N GLY A 82 22.45 -22.69 -10.86
CA GLY A 82 21.66 -22.97 -12.06
C GLY A 82 21.91 -21.97 -13.19
N ASP A 83 20.93 -21.86 -14.09
CA ASP A 83 20.94 -20.93 -15.22
C ASP A 83 20.14 -19.67 -14.85
N ALA A 84 20.73 -18.80 -14.03
CA ALA A 84 20.10 -17.57 -13.57
C ALA A 84 21.08 -16.40 -13.43
N LEU A 85 20.56 -15.19 -13.65
CA LEU A 85 21.26 -13.92 -13.49
C LEU A 85 20.95 -13.27 -12.14
N VAL A 86 21.84 -12.42 -11.64
CA VAL A 86 21.62 -11.60 -10.44
C VAL A 86 21.22 -10.18 -10.83
N ALA A 87 20.07 -9.72 -10.32
CA ALA A 87 19.58 -8.37 -10.56
C ALA A 87 19.68 -7.49 -9.30
N GLY A 88 20.51 -6.45 -9.34
CA GLY A 88 20.64 -5.45 -8.27
C GLY A 88 19.41 -4.55 -8.20
N CYS A 89 18.70 -4.57 -7.07
CA CYS A 89 17.40 -3.90 -6.91
C CYS A 89 17.48 -2.57 -6.16
N VAL A 90 16.97 -1.50 -6.79
CA VAL A 90 16.67 -0.20 -6.16
C VAL A 90 15.17 0.16 -6.29
N SER A 91 14.64 0.97 -5.38
CA SER A 91 13.22 1.37 -5.33
C SER A 91 13.03 2.78 -4.77
N LYS A 92 11.83 3.36 -4.93
CA LYS A 92 11.49 4.76 -4.55
C LYS A 92 12.01 5.18 -3.19
N THR A 93 12.45 6.43 -3.09
CA THR A 93 13.08 7.01 -1.91
C THR A 93 12.08 7.83 -1.08
N PRO A 94 12.10 7.70 0.26
CA PRO A 94 11.47 8.67 1.15
C PRO A 94 11.92 10.12 0.89
N CYS A 95 13.15 10.33 0.41
CA CYS A 95 13.68 11.63 0.01
C CYS A 95 12.83 12.33 -1.08
N TYR A 96 12.44 11.63 -2.15
CA TYR A 96 11.64 12.22 -3.24
C TYR A 96 10.35 12.88 -2.76
N VAL A 97 9.65 12.26 -1.80
CA VAL A 97 8.39 12.78 -1.24
C VAL A 97 8.63 13.86 -0.16
N LYS A 98 9.81 13.90 0.45
CA LYS A 98 10.15 14.82 1.55
C LYS A 98 10.77 16.14 1.09
N SER A 99 11.80 16.07 0.25
CA SER A 99 12.53 17.23 -0.25
C SER A 99 12.36 17.45 -1.76
N HIS A 100 11.97 16.41 -2.51
CA HIS A 100 11.87 16.44 -3.98
C HIS A 100 13.15 16.96 -4.66
N SER A 101 14.28 16.74 -3.98
CA SER A 101 15.60 17.26 -4.35
C SER A 101 16.31 16.25 -5.24
N GLU A 102 16.29 16.50 -6.56
CA GLU A 102 16.95 15.67 -7.57
C GLU A 102 18.39 15.26 -7.17
N PRO A 103 19.27 16.15 -6.67
CA PRO A 103 20.62 15.76 -6.29
C PRO A 103 20.68 14.82 -5.08
N GLU A 104 19.78 14.96 -4.11
CA GLU A 104 19.71 14.07 -2.94
C GLU A 104 19.20 12.68 -3.32
N VAL A 105 18.11 12.62 -4.11
CA VAL A 105 17.54 11.36 -4.60
C VAL A 105 18.54 10.61 -5.48
N LYS A 106 19.21 11.31 -6.41
CA LYS A 106 20.28 10.73 -7.23
C LYS A 106 21.49 10.31 -6.39
N ALA A 107 21.84 11.02 -5.31
CA ALA A 107 22.90 10.59 -4.40
C ALA A 107 22.55 9.30 -3.64
N ILE A 108 21.29 9.12 -3.20
CA ILE A 108 20.82 7.88 -2.56
C ILE A 108 20.89 6.70 -3.53
N PHE A 109 20.35 6.86 -4.75
CA PHE A 109 20.45 5.84 -5.78
C PHE A 109 21.91 5.53 -6.14
N LYS A 110 22.76 6.55 -6.30
CA LYS A 110 24.19 6.37 -6.57
C LYS A 110 24.90 5.61 -5.46
N LYS A 111 24.65 5.89 -4.18
CA LYS A 111 25.24 5.11 -3.08
C LYS A 111 24.88 3.63 -3.19
N GLN A 112 23.59 3.31 -3.40
CA GLN A 112 23.18 1.91 -3.57
C GLN A 112 23.83 1.27 -4.80
N MET A 113 23.87 1.97 -5.95
CA MET A 113 24.53 1.47 -7.16
C MET A 113 26.04 1.30 -7.00
N ASP A 114 26.74 2.20 -6.29
CA ASP A 114 28.16 2.05 -5.94
C ASP A 114 28.38 0.84 -5.02
N ASP A 115 27.46 0.57 -4.07
CA ASP A 115 27.49 -0.63 -3.22
C ASP A 115 27.27 -1.91 -4.07
N PHE A 116 26.33 -1.88 -5.03
CA PHE A 116 26.08 -2.98 -5.97
C PHE A 116 27.23 -3.24 -6.95
N MET A 117 27.89 -2.19 -7.48
CA MET A 117 28.99 -2.32 -8.44
C MET A 117 30.29 -2.91 -7.83
N LYS A 118 30.38 -3.00 -6.50
CA LYS A 118 31.44 -3.78 -5.80
C LYS A 118 31.20 -5.29 -5.86
N LYS A 119 29.98 -5.70 -6.20
CA LYS A 119 29.53 -7.10 -6.25
C LYS A 119 29.34 -7.53 -7.70
N ASN A 120 29.50 -8.82 -7.97
CA ASN A 120 29.28 -9.37 -9.30
C ASN A 120 27.77 -9.57 -9.56
N ILE A 121 27.04 -8.49 -9.85
CA ILE A 121 25.67 -8.52 -10.37
C ILE A 121 25.68 -8.50 -11.90
N ASP A 122 24.62 -8.98 -12.56
CA ASP A 122 24.56 -9.04 -14.02
C ASP A 122 23.84 -7.82 -14.64
N PHE A 123 22.83 -7.28 -13.95
CA PHE A 123 22.12 -6.06 -14.36
C PHE A 123 21.38 -5.39 -13.17
N PHE A 124 20.83 -4.20 -13.40
CA PHE A 124 20.02 -3.45 -12.42
C PHE A 124 18.52 -3.54 -12.71
N ILE A 125 17.71 -3.51 -11.65
CA ILE A 125 16.26 -3.27 -11.71
C ILE A 125 15.94 -2.06 -10.84
N VAL A 126 15.29 -1.06 -11.46
CA VAL A 126 14.54 0.00 -10.78
C VAL A 126 13.08 -0.47 -10.69
N GLU A 127 12.56 -0.72 -9.49
CA GLU A 127 11.18 -1.18 -9.31
C GLU A 127 10.41 -0.40 -8.24
N PHE A 128 9.06 -0.52 -8.26
CA PHE A 128 8.17 0.09 -7.27
C PHE A 128 8.40 1.59 -7.09
N VAL A 129 8.34 2.32 -8.21
CA VAL A 129 8.43 3.77 -8.25
C VAL A 129 7.12 4.33 -8.80
N ASP A 130 6.46 5.17 -8.01
CA ASP A 130 5.11 5.66 -8.32
C ASP A 130 5.16 6.84 -9.32
N HIS A 131 6.22 7.65 -9.21
CA HIS A 131 6.49 8.81 -10.06
C HIS A 131 7.49 8.41 -11.14
N VAL A 132 7.17 8.70 -12.38
CA VAL A 132 8.01 8.35 -13.52
C VAL A 132 9.15 9.36 -13.70
N GLU A 133 9.06 10.55 -13.10
CA GLU A 133 10.22 11.40 -12.81
C GLU A 133 11.24 10.69 -11.92
N GLU A 134 10.89 10.22 -10.72
CA GLU A 134 11.82 9.47 -9.86
C GLU A 134 12.34 8.20 -10.53
N ALA A 135 11.48 7.46 -11.25
CA ALA A 135 11.86 6.25 -11.95
C ALA A 135 12.89 6.54 -13.06
N VAL A 136 12.71 7.67 -13.75
CA VAL A 136 13.71 8.19 -14.66
C VAL A 136 14.94 8.63 -13.89
N TRP A 137 14.88 9.45 -12.82
CA TRP A 137 16.06 9.86 -12.02
C TRP A 137 16.92 8.69 -11.52
N ALA A 138 16.30 7.56 -11.16
CA ALA A 138 17.00 6.32 -10.83
C ALA A 138 17.73 5.73 -12.05
N VAL A 139 17.07 5.67 -13.21
CA VAL A 139 17.73 5.39 -14.50
C VAL A 139 18.74 6.50 -14.85
N GLU A 140 18.63 7.74 -14.36
CA GLU A 140 19.57 8.85 -14.67
C GLU A 140 20.89 8.80 -13.94
N VAL A 141 20.96 8.09 -12.81
CA VAL A 141 22.25 7.65 -12.26
C VAL A 141 22.98 6.73 -13.29
N LEU A 142 22.26 6.25 -14.31
CA LEU A 142 22.78 5.56 -15.50
C LEU A 142 22.71 6.42 -16.82
N LYS A 143 21.66 7.25 -17.12
CA LYS A 143 21.54 8.40 -18.11
C LYS A 143 20.17 9.18 -18.11
N THR A 144 20.19 10.48 -18.45
CA THR A 144 19.08 11.51 -18.48
C THR A 144 17.93 11.27 -19.49
N SER A 145 16.66 11.76 -19.38
CA SER A 145 15.77 12.43 -18.36
C SER A 145 14.29 12.44 -18.92
N ASP A 146 13.17 13.06 -18.47
CA ASP A 146 12.73 14.11 -17.50
C ASP A 146 11.15 14.09 -17.32
N MET A 147 10.55 14.48 -16.17
CA MET A 147 9.15 14.93 -15.80
C MET A 147 7.79 14.26 -16.20
N ASP A 148 6.72 14.53 -15.41
CA ASP A 148 5.88 13.53 -14.68
C ASP A 148 4.33 13.52 -14.94
N GLY A 149 3.54 12.72 -14.21
CA GLY A 149 2.08 12.61 -14.31
C GLY A 149 1.53 11.83 -15.53
N VAL A 150 2.32 10.90 -16.06
CA VAL A 150 2.28 10.50 -17.47
C VAL A 150 1.46 9.20 -17.76
N PRO A 151 0.77 9.08 -18.92
CA PRO A 151 0.14 7.83 -19.34
C PRO A 151 1.15 6.70 -19.62
N PRO A 152 0.83 5.40 -19.39
CA PRO A 152 1.81 4.29 -19.48
C PRO A 152 2.61 4.20 -20.79
N GLY A 153 1.98 4.53 -21.93
CA GLY A 153 2.65 4.58 -23.24
C GLY A 153 3.81 5.59 -23.29
N GLU A 154 3.64 6.74 -22.65
CA GLU A 154 4.64 7.80 -22.63
C GLU A 154 5.66 7.61 -21.49
N CYS A 155 5.27 7.00 -20.37
CA CYS A 155 6.22 6.50 -19.36
C CYS A 155 7.26 5.55 -19.98
N ALA A 156 6.79 4.60 -20.79
CA ALA A 156 7.67 3.67 -21.50
C ALA A 156 8.63 4.40 -22.46
N VAL A 157 8.11 5.38 -23.23
CA VAL A 157 8.93 6.22 -24.13
C VAL A 157 10.00 7.01 -23.37
N ARG A 158 9.67 7.55 -22.20
CA ARG A 158 10.63 8.30 -21.36
C ARG A 158 11.71 7.40 -20.75
N LEU A 159 11.33 6.26 -20.18
CA LEU A 159 12.29 5.28 -19.63
C LEU A 159 13.26 4.75 -20.71
N VAL A 160 12.77 4.45 -21.92
CA VAL A 160 13.63 4.03 -23.04
C VAL A 160 14.54 5.17 -23.53
N LYS A 161 14.07 6.42 -23.52
CA LYS A 161 14.92 7.59 -23.84
C LYS A 161 16.02 7.84 -22.79
N ALA A 162 15.74 7.59 -21.52
CA ALA A 162 16.73 7.58 -20.44
C ALA A 162 17.73 6.40 -20.54
N GLY A 163 17.41 5.39 -21.36
CA GLY A 163 18.32 4.30 -21.70
C GLY A 163 17.97 2.93 -21.09
N ALA A 164 16.73 2.72 -20.65
CA ALA A 164 16.27 1.42 -20.17
C ALA A 164 16.06 0.42 -21.33
N ASP A 165 16.91 -0.61 -21.42
CA ASP A 165 16.78 -1.72 -22.39
C ASP A 165 15.50 -2.56 -22.20
N ILE A 166 14.98 -2.58 -20.96
CA ILE A 166 13.79 -3.32 -20.55
C ILE A 166 12.85 -2.36 -19.81
N VAL A 167 11.57 -2.32 -20.20
CA VAL A 167 10.54 -1.52 -19.52
C VAL A 167 9.28 -2.34 -19.24
N GLY A 168 8.59 -2.00 -18.15
CA GLY A 168 7.45 -2.77 -17.67
C GLY A 168 6.85 -2.19 -16.40
N ILE A 169 6.11 -3.02 -15.66
CA ILE A 169 5.52 -2.68 -14.37
C ILE A 169 5.60 -3.84 -13.38
N ASN A 170 5.65 -3.50 -12.09
CA ASN A 170 5.59 -4.44 -10.98
C ASN A 170 4.53 -4.02 -9.95
N CYS A 171 4.12 -4.98 -9.10
CA CYS A 171 3.30 -4.76 -7.91
C CYS A 171 1.94 -4.08 -8.17
N HIS A 172 1.31 -3.57 -7.10
CA HIS A 172 0.07 -2.79 -6.98
C HIS A 172 -1.24 -3.35 -7.57
N LEU A 173 -1.22 -4.10 -8.67
CA LEU A 173 -2.39 -4.52 -9.45
C LEU A 173 -2.33 -6.00 -9.84
N ASP A 174 -3.48 -6.56 -10.22
CA ASP A 174 -3.59 -7.96 -10.67
C ASP A 174 -2.91 -8.18 -12.05
N PRO A 175 -2.55 -9.43 -12.39
CA PRO A 175 -1.83 -9.76 -13.62
C PRO A 175 -2.51 -9.38 -14.92
N LEU A 176 -3.84 -9.49 -15.02
CA LEU A 176 -4.56 -9.17 -16.25
C LEU A 176 -4.71 -7.66 -16.40
N THR A 177 -4.83 -6.91 -15.30
CA THR A 177 -4.72 -5.45 -15.29
C THR A 177 -3.33 -5.00 -15.70
N CYS A 178 -2.28 -5.63 -15.16
CA CYS A 178 -0.91 -5.35 -15.58
C CYS A 178 -0.69 -5.65 -17.08
N VAL A 179 -1.20 -6.77 -17.62
CA VAL A 179 -1.08 -7.08 -19.06
C VAL A 179 -1.76 -6.02 -19.93
N ARG A 180 -2.90 -5.44 -19.50
CA ARG A 180 -3.52 -4.31 -20.22
C ARG A 180 -2.61 -3.07 -20.20
N THR A 181 -2.02 -2.73 -19.06
CA THR A 181 -1.09 -1.59 -18.93
C THR A 181 0.17 -1.78 -19.78
N VAL A 182 0.78 -2.97 -19.81
CA VAL A 182 1.96 -3.22 -20.67
C VAL A 182 1.60 -3.20 -22.16
N LYS A 183 0.37 -3.59 -22.56
CA LYS A 183 -0.13 -3.37 -23.93
C LYS A 183 -0.22 -1.86 -24.28
N LEU A 184 -0.53 -0.98 -23.32
CA LEU A 184 -0.48 0.48 -23.51
C LEU A 184 0.96 1.02 -23.57
N MET A 185 1.87 0.53 -22.71
CA MET A 185 3.31 0.84 -22.77
C MET A 185 3.89 0.56 -24.16
N LYS A 186 3.62 -0.64 -24.67
CA LYS A 186 4.04 -1.09 -26.00
C LYS A 186 3.51 -0.19 -27.12
N ALA A 187 2.21 0.14 -27.10
CA ALA A 187 1.62 1.03 -28.10
C ALA A 187 2.23 2.45 -28.09
N GLY A 188 2.71 2.92 -26.94
CA GLY A 188 3.49 4.17 -26.85
C GLY A 188 4.86 4.07 -27.51
N LEU A 189 5.61 2.99 -27.25
CA LEU A 189 6.89 2.72 -27.91
C LEU A 189 6.74 2.57 -29.42
N ASP A 190 5.77 1.77 -29.88
CA ASP A 190 5.47 1.54 -31.29
C ASP A 190 5.14 2.88 -32.00
N LYS A 191 4.31 3.74 -31.37
CA LYS A 191 3.97 5.08 -31.88
C LYS A 191 5.19 6.03 -31.92
N ALA A 192 6.14 5.88 -31.01
CA ALA A 192 7.37 6.66 -30.96
C ALA A 192 8.50 6.11 -31.86
N GLY A 193 8.30 4.96 -32.51
CA GLY A 193 9.34 4.27 -33.28
C GLY A 193 10.46 3.66 -32.42
N LEU A 194 10.24 3.53 -31.11
CA LEU A 194 11.21 3.00 -30.15
C LEU A 194 11.06 1.48 -29.98
N LYS A 195 12.15 0.82 -29.55
CA LYS A 195 12.17 -0.61 -29.22
C LYS A 195 12.85 -0.81 -27.87
N ALA A 196 12.25 -1.65 -27.04
CA ALA A 196 12.81 -2.17 -25.79
C ALA A 196 12.16 -3.53 -25.50
N HIS A 197 12.77 -4.31 -24.60
CA HIS A 197 12.12 -5.52 -24.09
C HIS A 197 11.01 -5.16 -23.10
N LEU A 198 9.96 -5.99 -23.06
CA LEU A 198 8.81 -5.79 -22.19
C LEU A 198 8.84 -6.73 -20.98
N MET A 199 8.50 -6.16 -19.82
CA MET A 199 8.57 -6.79 -18.50
C MET A 199 7.25 -6.68 -17.72
N ILE A 200 6.97 -7.69 -16.87
CA ILE A 200 5.78 -7.71 -16.01
C ILE A 200 6.00 -8.56 -14.73
N GLN A 201 5.75 -7.98 -13.56
CA GLN A 201 5.82 -8.63 -12.24
C GLN A 201 4.61 -8.24 -11.37
N PRO A 202 3.41 -8.76 -11.67
CA PRO A 202 2.17 -8.34 -11.02
C PRO A 202 2.02 -8.89 -9.60
N LEU A 203 0.93 -8.53 -8.92
CA LEU A 203 0.55 -9.18 -7.67
C LEU A 203 0.11 -10.63 -7.89
N GLY A 204 0.42 -11.50 -6.93
CA GLY A 204 -0.16 -12.85 -6.81
C GLY A 204 -1.54 -12.83 -6.15
N PHE A 205 -2.31 -11.75 -6.34
CA PHE A 205 -3.58 -11.49 -5.69
C PHE A 205 -4.61 -10.97 -6.70
N HIS A 206 -5.86 -11.45 -6.59
CA HIS A 206 -7.03 -10.91 -7.29
C HIS A 206 -7.45 -9.57 -6.66
N THR A 207 -7.32 -8.48 -7.42
CA THR A 207 -7.62 -7.11 -6.97
C THR A 207 -8.46 -6.32 -8.00
N PRO A 208 -9.61 -6.85 -8.45
CA PRO A 208 -10.40 -6.26 -9.55
C PRO A 208 -10.98 -4.88 -9.23
N GLU A 209 -11.02 -4.48 -7.96
CA GLU A 209 -11.61 -3.22 -7.47
C GLU A 209 -10.57 -2.14 -7.08
N CYS A 210 -9.27 -2.38 -7.32
CA CYS A 210 -8.22 -1.42 -6.97
C CYS A 210 -8.35 -0.08 -7.70
N ASN A 211 -8.11 1.01 -6.95
CA ASN A 211 -7.90 2.35 -7.49
C ASN A 211 -6.39 2.59 -7.78
N LEU A 212 -6.00 3.85 -8.04
CA LEU A 212 -4.60 4.22 -8.31
C LEU A 212 -3.63 3.92 -7.14
N GLY A 213 -4.12 3.88 -5.90
CA GLY A 213 -3.35 3.44 -4.72
C GLY A 213 -3.13 1.92 -4.63
N GLY A 214 -3.58 1.16 -5.62
CA GLY A 214 -3.37 -0.29 -5.75
C GLY A 214 -3.85 -1.09 -4.53
N TYR A 215 -3.33 -2.30 -4.37
CA TYR A 215 -3.72 -3.20 -3.27
C TYR A 215 -3.47 -2.64 -1.87
N THR A 216 -2.57 -1.66 -1.69
CA THR A 216 -2.34 -1.00 -0.40
C THR A 216 -3.51 -0.11 0.05
N SER A 217 -4.44 0.20 -0.86
CA SER A 217 -5.71 0.84 -0.52
C SER A 217 -6.80 -0.13 -0.07
N LEU A 218 -6.64 -1.44 -0.28
CA LEU A 218 -7.68 -2.43 0.07
C LEU A 218 -7.74 -2.65 1.60
N PRO A 219 -8.93 -2.82 2.18
CA PRO A 219 -9.09 -3.00 3.63
C PRO A 219 -8.48 -4.31 4.16
N GLU A 220 -8.16 -5.27 3.30
CA GLU A 220 -7.47 -6.52 3.67
C GLU A 220 -5.93 -6.42 3.71
N TYR A 221 -5.34 -5.30 3.27
CA TYR A 221 -3.90 -5.16 3.22
C TYR A 221 -3.29 -4.84 4.61
N PRO A 222 -2.17 -5.49 5.01
CA PRO A 222 -1.52 -6.64 4.38
C PRO A 222 -2.01 -8.01 4.89
N PHE A 223 -2.80 -8.04 5.98
CA PHE A 223 -2.97 -9.22 6.85
C PHE A 223 -4.19 -10.12 6.59
N ALA A 224 -5.02 -9.83 5.58
CA ALA A 224 -6.21 -10.64 5.25
C ALA A 224 -6.30 -11.00 3.75
N MET A 225 -5.20 -10.86 3.02
CA MET A 225 -5.09 -11.06 1.57
C MET A 225 -5.26 -12.52 1.10
N GLU A 226 -5.41 -13.48 2.02
CA GLU A 226 -5.42 -14.93 1.76
C GLU A 226 -6.52 -15.36 0.79
N THR A 227 -7.74 -14.79 0.89
CA THR A 227 -8.84 -15.08 -0.04
C THR A 227 -8.68 -14.44 -1.42
N ARG A 228 -7.71 -13.54 -1.58
CA ARG A 228 -7.34 -12.96 -2.87
C ARG A 228 -6.20 -13.73 -3.53
N ALA A 229 -5.50 -14.61 -2.81
CA ALA A 229 -4.33 -15.32 -3.32
C ALA A 229 -4.69 -16.13 -4.59
N MET A 230 -3.86 -15.97 -5.62
CA MET A 230 -4.09 -16.64 -6.90
C MET A 230 -3.83 -18.14 -6.83
N THR A 231 -4.43 -18.87 -7.78
CA THR A 231 -4.12 -20.27 -8.03
C THR A 231 -3.04 -20.38 -9.09
N ARG A 232 -2.38 -21.55 -9.19
CA ARG A 232 -1.47 -21.83 -10.31
C ARG A 232 -2.15 -21.72 -11.67
N TRP A 233 -3.46 -21.97 -11.75
CA TRP A 233 -4.23 -21.91 -13.00
C TRP A 233 -4.47 -20.47 -13.46
N ASP A 234 -4.69 -19.54 -12.52
CA ASP A 234 -4.67 -18.10 -12.81
C ASP A 234 -3.32 -17.66 -13.38
N ILE A 235 -2.22 -18.18 -12.81
CA ILE A 235 -0.85 -17.86 -13.25
C ILE A 235 -0.50 -18.50 -14.60
N HIS A 236 -0.98 -19.72 -14.90
CA HIS A 236 -0.93 -20.30 -16.25
C HIS A 236 -1.61 -19.36 -17.27
N LYS A 237 -2.85 -18.94 -16.99
CA LYS A 237 -3.60 -18.02 -17.86
C LYS A 237 -2.88 -16.68 -18.06
N TYR A 238 -2.35 -16.09 -16.99
CA TYR A 238 -1.56 -14.86 -17.03
C TYR A 238 -0.28 -15.01 -17.87
N ALA A 239 0.51 -16.07 -17.65
CA ALA A 239 1.75 -16.29 -18.38
C ALA A 239 1.52 -16.39 -19.89
N ARG A 240 0.44 -17.07 -20.30
CA ARG A 240 -0.01 -17.17 -21.69
C ARG A 240 -0.43 -15.82 -22.27
N GLU A 241 -1.24 -15.03 -21.55
CA GLU A 241 -1.64 -13.67 -21.94
C GLU A 241 -0.45 -12.71 -22.07
N ALA A 242 0.49 -12.75 -21.13
CA ALA A 242 1.70 -11.93 -21.14
C ALA A 242 2.61 -12.29 -22.33
N TYR A 243 2.85 -13.59 -22.56
CA TYR A 243 3.63 -14.04 -23.70
C TYR A 243 3.00 -13.63 -25.04
N ASN A 244 1.68 -13.78 -25.17
CA ASN A 244 0.91 -13.41 -26.37
C ASN A 244 0.90 -11.89 -26.61
N ALA A 245 1.01 -11.06 -25.57
CA ALA A 245 1.19 -9.61 -25.71
C ALA A 245 2.56 -9.21 -26.29
N GLY A 246 3.54 -10.14 -26.29
CA GLY A 246 4.93 -9.90 -26.66
C GLY A 246 5.86 -9.62 -25.47
N ILE A 247 5.40 -9.83 -24.24
CA ILE A 247 6.21 -9.67 -23.03
C ILE A 247 7.20 -10.83 -22.92
N ARG A 248 8.43 -10.59 -22.49
CA ARG A 248 9.50 -11.62 -22.45
C ARG A 248 10.20 -11.75 -21.10
N TYR A 249 10.20 -10.71 -20.27
CA TYR A 249 10.45 -10.86 -18.83
C TYR A 249 9.08 -11.03 -18.14
N ILE A 250 8.74 -12.26 -17.74
CA ILE A 250 7.46 -12.59 -17.11
C ILE A 250 7.74 -13.19 -15.73
N GLY A 251 7.36 -12.49 -14.67
CA GLY A 251 7.62 -12.88 -13.28
C GLY A 251 6.44 -12.58 -12.35
N GLY A 252 6.73 -12.10 -11.14
CA GLY A 252 5.73 -11.72 -10.15
C GLY A 252 6.33 -10.96 -8.96
N CYS A 253 5.48 -10.30 -8.18
CA CYS A 253 5.82 -9.49 -7.02
C CYS A 253 5.05 -9.98 -5.78
N CYS A 254 4.54 -9.09 -4.91
CA CYS A 254 3.83 -9.46 -3.68
C CYS A 254 2.70 -10.48 -3.92
N GLY A 255 2.69 -11.56 -3.14
CA GLY A 255 1.77 -12.69 -3.29
C GLY A 255 2.29 -13.85 -4.16
N PHE A 256 3.36 -13.65 -4.95
CA PHE A 256 4.00 -14.77 -5.65
C PHE A 256 4.74 -15.70 -4.68
N GLU A 257 4.74 -16.98 -5.04
CA GLU A 257 5.39 -18.07 -4.32
C GLU A 257 6.10 -18.96 -5.35
N ALA A 258 6.99 -19.86 -4.93
CA ALA A 258 7.74 -20.70 -5.86
C ALA A 258 6.83 -21.50 -6.82
N TYR A 259 5.67 -21.98 -6.36
CA TYR A 259 4.73 -22.70 -7.23
C TYR A 259 4.02 -21.80 -8.26
N HIS A 260 3.96 -20.48 -8.04
CA HIS A 260 3.49 -19.51 -9.03
C HIS A 260 4.54 -19.29 -10.12
N ILE A 261 5.82 -19.11 -9.78
CA ILE A 261 6.89 -19.04 -10.78
C ILE A 261 6.97 -20.34 -11.59
N ARG A 262 6.78 -21.51 -10.95
CA ARG A 262 6.68 -22.79 -11.66
C ARG A 262 5.53 -22.81 -12.66
N ALA A 263 4.37 -22.23 -12.35
CA ALA A 263 3.25 -22.16 -13.28
C ALA A 263 3.54 -21.31 -14.53
N ILE A 264 4.30 -20.21 -14.41
CA ILE A 264 4.82 -19.44 -15.57
C ILE A 264 5.74 -20.33 -16.41
N ALA A 265 6.69 -20.99 -15.76
CA ALA A 265 7.67 -21.86 -16.41
C ALA A 265 7.04 -23.11 -17.05
N GLU A 266 5.95 -23.63 -16.49
CA GLU A 266 5.17 -24.77 -16.98
C GLU A 266 4.23 -24.41 -18.13
N GLU A 267 3.60 -23.23 -18.12
CA GLU A 267 2.78 -22.76 -19.25
C GLU A 267 3.62 -22.49 -20.50
N LEU A 268 4.82 -21.93 -20.31
CA LEU A 268 5.73 -21.52 -21.39
C LEU A 268 6.81 -22.57 -21.68
N ALA A 269 6.64 -23.81 -21.18
CA ALA A 269 7.58 -24.90 -21.38
C ALA A 269 7.72 -25.32 -22.85
N ALA A 270 6.65 -25.21 -23.63
CA ALA A 270 6.65 -25.50 -25.06
C ALA A 270 7.48 -24.46 -25.84
N GLU A 271 7.38 -23.18 -25.48
CA GLU A 271 8.13 -22.08 -26.07
C GLU A 271 9.61 -22.04 -25.63
N ARG A 272 9.91 -22.53 -24.42
CA ARG A 272 11.28 -22.61 -23.87
C ARG A 272 12.01 -23.92 -24.24
N GLY A 273 11.28 -24.98 -24.57
CA GLY A 273 11.82 -26.31 -24.85
C GLY A 273 12.15 -27.16 -23.63
N PHE A 274 11.85 -26.70 -22.40
CA PHE A 274 12.13 -27.43 -21.16
C PHE A 274 11.14 -27.11 -20.03
N LEU A 275 11.05 -28.02 -19.06
CA LEU A 275 10.34 -27.84 -17.79
C LEU A 275 11.32 -27.49 -16.65
N PRO A 276 10.91 -26.72 -15.63
CA PRO A 276 11.76 -26.40 -14.49
C PRO A 276 11.95 -27.61 -13.56
N PRO A 277 13.05 -27.70 -12.79
CA PRO A 277 13.28 -28.83 -11.86
C PRO A 277 12.16 -29.03 -10.81
N ALA A 278 11.44 -27.98 -10.41
CA ALA A 278 10.29 -28.12 -9.51
C ALA A 278 9.10 -28.91 -10.12
N SER A 279 9.08 -29.13 -11.44
CA SER A 279 8.07 -29.98 -12.10
C SER A 279 8.31 -31.48 -11.88
N GLU A 280 9.50 -31.90 -11.44
CA GLU A 280 9.77 -33.27 -10.95
C GLU A 280 8.82 -33.72 -9.82
N LYS A 281 8.21 -32.76 -9.12
CA LYS A 281 7.26 -32.96 -8.01
C LYS A 281 5.88 -32.39 -8.34
N HIS A 282 5.52 -32.35 -9.63
CA HIS A 282 4.23 -31.90 -10.12
C HIS A 282 3.73 -32.80 -11.26
N GLY A 283 2.44 -32.70 -11.57
CA GLY A 283 1.86 -33.22 -12.80
C GLY A 283 1.00 -32.12 -13.40
N LEU A 284 1.33 -31.71 -14.63
CA LEU A 284 0.65 -30.61 -15.32
C LEU A 284 -0.88 -30.81 -15.30
N TRP A 285 -1.61 -29.72 -15.08
CA TRP A 285 -3.08 -29.73 -15.04
C TRP A 285 -3.73 -30.79 -14.14
N GLY A 286 -3.01 -31.22 -13.10
CA GLY A 286 -3.48 -32.18 -12.11
C GLY A 286 -3.23 -33.65 -12.44
N ALA A 287 -2.41 -33.98 -13.45
CA ALA A 287 -2.07 -35.36 -13.84
C ALA A 287 -1.64 -36.26 -12.66
N ALA A 288 -0.98 -35.70 -11.63
CA ALA A 288 -0.63 -36.43 -10.41
C ALA A 288 -1.84 -36.98 -9.61
N LEU A 289 -3.07 -36.61 -9.96
CA LEU A 289 -4.31 -37.11 -9.37
C LEU A 289 -4.88 -38.35 -10.09
N GLU A 290 -4.32 -38.76 -11.24
CA GLU A 290 -4.81 -39.90 -12.05
C GLU A 290 -4.83 -41.22 -11.26
N MET A 291 -3.85 -41.45 -10.39
CA MET A 291 -3.76 -42.68 -9.59
C MET A 291 -4.53 -42.61 -8.26
N HIS A 292 -5.28 -41.53 -7.99
CA HIS A 292 -6.00 -41.36 -6.73
C HIS A 292 -7.20 -42.33 -6.61
N THR A 293 -7.40 -42.92 -5.42
CA THR A 293 -8.42 -43.96 -5.17
C THR A 293 -9.86 -43.52 -5.45
N LYS A 294 -10.24 -42.31 -5.03
CA LYS A 294 -11.58 -41.73 -5.23
C LYS A 294 -11.80 -41.27 -6.69
N PRO A 295 -12.83 -41.76 -7.42
CA PRO A 295 -13.04 -41.42 -8.84
C PRO A 295 -13.21 -39.93 -9.13
N TRP A 296 -13.93 -39.20 -8.28
CA TRP A 296 -14.16 -37.76 -8.40
C TRP A 296 -12.93 -36.88 -8.11
N VAL A 297 -11.81 -37.49 -7.71
CA VAL A 297 -10.50 -36.84 -7.65
C VAL A 297 -9.72 -37.09 -8.94
N ARG A 298 -9.76 -38.31 -9.49
CA ARG A 298 -9.19 -38.61 -10.82
C ARG A 298 -9.82 -37.78 -11.93
N ALA A 299 -11.13 -37.54 -11.87
CA ALA A 299 -11.87 -36.69 -12.81
C ALA A 299 -11.40 -35.22 -12.88
N LYS A 300 -10.50 -34.81 -11.97
CA LYS A 300 -9.84 -33.50 -11.94
C LYS A 300 -8.48 -33.47 -12.66
N ALA A 301 -7.94 -34.60 -13.10
CA ALA A 301 -6.65 -34.69 -13.76
C ALA A 301 -6.72 -34.28 -15.24
N ARG A 302 -7.16 -33.04 -15.51
CA ARG A 302 -7.36 -32.51 -16.87
C ARG A 302 -7.41 -30.98 -16.87
N ARG A 303 -6.85 -30.36 -17.91
CA ARG A 303 -6.83 -28.90 -18.09
C ARG A 303 -8.22 -28.28 -17.98
N GLU A 304 -9.16 -28.83 -18.75
CA GLU A 304 -10.56 -28.42 -18.81
C GLU A 304 -11.26 -28.34 -17.44
N TYR A 305 -10.89 -29.18 -16.46
CA TYR A 305 -11.48 -29.10 -15.12
C TYR A 305 -10.97 -27.87 -14.35
N TRP A 306 -9.66 -27.65 -14.31
CA TRP A 306 -9.05 -26.58 -13.51
C TRP A 306 -9.15 -25.20 -14.18
N GLU A 307 -9.18 -25.15 -15.51
CA GLU A 307 -9.31 -23.91 -16.28
C GLU A 307 -10.73 -23.33 -16.25
N ASN A 308 -11.75 -24.16 -15.97
CA ASN A 308 -13.16 -23.76 -15.85
C ASN A 308 -13.72 -23.83 -14.42
N LEU A 309 -12.98 -24.38 -13.44
CA LEU A 309 -13.40 -24.38 -12.05
C LEU A 309 -13.27 -22.97 -11.45
N LEU A 310 -14.40 -22.37 -11.11
CA LEU A 310 -14.44 -21.19 -10.23
C LEU A 310 -14.31 -21.64 -8.77
N PRO A 311 -13.20 -21.34 -8.05
CA PRO A 311 -13.04 -21.78 -6.67
C PRO A 311 -13.95 -20.97 -5.73
N ALA A 312 -14.65 -21.66 -4.83
CA ALA A 312 -15.46 -20.98 -3.82
C ALA A 312 -14.55 -20.34 -2.74
N SER A 313 -14.89 -19.14 -2.28
CA SER A 313 -14.12 -18.38 -1.27
C SER A 313 -14.07 -19.04 0.11
N GLY A 314 -14.98 -19.99 0.40
CA GLY A 314 -15.15 -20.59 1.72
C GLY A 314 -15.70 -19.64 2.80
N ARG A 315 -15.97 -18.37 2.48
CA ARG A 315 -16.44 -17.32 3.41
C ARG A 315 -17.81 -16.78 2.99
N PRO A 316 -18.93 -17.47 3.31
CA PRO A 316 -20.27 -17.11 2.81
C PRO A 316 -20.84 -15.80 3.37
N TYR A 317 -20.26 -15.26 4.45
CA TYR A 317 -20.65 -13.99 5.07
C TYR A 317 -19.70 -12.82 4.72
N CYS A 318 -18.71 -13.05 3.86
CA CYS A 318 -17.80 -12.00 3.39
C CYS A 318 -18.18 -11.55 1.97
N PRO A 319 -18.01 -10.27 1.61
CA PRO A 319 -18.19 -9.81 0.24
C PRO A 319 -17.09 -10.37 -0.68
N SER A 320 -17.33 -10.34 -1.99
CA SER A 320 -16.34 -10.73 -3.01
C SER A 320 -15.32 -9.63 -3.34
N MET A 321 -15.57 -8.40 -2.87
CA MET A 321 -14.72 -7.23 -3.08
C MET A 321 -14.76 -6.33 -1.83
N GLY A 322 -13.67 -5.60 -1.59
CA GLY A 322 -13.52 -4.65 -0.49
C GLY A 322 -13.31 -3.22 -1.03
N PRO A 323 -14.14 -2.23 -0.67
CA PRO A 323 -14.03 -0.89 -1.23
C PRO A 323 -12.67 -0.26 -0.85
N PRO A 324 -11.87 0.20 -1.82
CA PRO A 324 -10.55 0.75 -1.53
C PRO A 324 -10.64 2.08 -0.78
N ALA A 325 -9.73 2.29 0.16
CA ALA A 325 -9.51 3.56 0.84
C ALA A 325 -9.22 4.66 -0.19
N ASN A 326 -9.91 5.79 -0.04
CA ASN A 326 -9.86 6.87 -1.02
C ASN A 326 -8.82 7.92 -0.59
N GLN A 327 -7.63 7.88 -1.18
CA GLN A 327 -6.52 8.81 -0.89
C GLN A 327 -6.83 10.29 -1.18
N HIS A 328 -7.96 10.56 -1.85
CA HIS A 328 -8.46 11.92 -2.13
C HIS A 328 -9.84 12.19 -1.50
N ALA A 329 -10.22 11.43 -0.47
CA ALA A 329 -11.27 11.91 0.43
C ALA A 329 -10.74 13.12 1.20
N PRO A 330 -11.33 14.32 1.09
CA PRO A 330 -10.98 15.41 2.00
C PRO A 330 -11.35 14.96 3.42
N HIS A 331 -10.45 15.17 4.39
CA HIS A 331 -10.71 14.82 5.80
C HIS A 331 -11.96 15.54 6.36
N CYS A 332 -12.39 16.64 5.72
CA CYS A 332 -13.69 17.25 5.91
C CYS A 332 -14.80 16.55 5.07
N LEU A 333 -15.35 15.44 5.59
CA LEU A 333 -16.81 15.16 5.63
C LEU A 333 -17.06 13.77 6.20
N VAL A 334 -17.33 13.70 7.51
CA VAL A 334 -17.98 12.52 8.11
C VAL A 334 -19.41 12.45 7.56
N LYS A 335 -19.63 11.64 6.52
CA LYS A 335 -20.99 11.26 6.13
C LYS A 335 -21.62 10.49 7.29
N CYS A 336 -22.59 11.10 7.96
CA CYS A 336 -23.48 10.42 8.89
C CYS A 336 -23.99 9.12 8.23
N PRO A 337 -23.90 7.95 8.89
CA PRO A 337 -24.12 6.66 8.25
C PRO A 337 -25.52 6.59 7.63
N GLN A 338 -25.59 6.40 6.31
CA GLN A 338 -26.80 6.60 5.50
C GLN A 338 -27.92 5.55 5.73
N ASN A 339 -27.78 4.68 6.73
CA ASN A 339 -28.68 3.57 7.04
C ASN A 339 -29.51 3.80 8.32
N ALA A 340 -29.89 5.06 8.59
CA ALA A 340 -30.90 5.43 9.58
C ALA A 340 -32.22 5.82 8.85
N PRO A 341 -33.06 4.85 8.44
CA PRO A 341 -34.34 5.15 7.80
C PRO A 341 -35.22 5.97 8.74
N GLY A 342 -35.71 7.12 8.25
CA GLY A 342 -36.45 8.12 9.04
C GLY A 342 -35.70 9.45 9.28
N ILE A 343 -34.38 9.54 9.02
CA ILE A 343 -33.65 10.83 9.04
C ILE A 343 -33.77 11.57 7.70
N LEU A 344 -33.59 10.86 6.58
CA LEU A 344 -33.60 11.47 5.23
C LEU A 344 -34.98 12.02 4.84
N GLU A 345 -36.07 11.34 5.20
CA GLU A 345 -37.45 11.78 4.94
C GLU A 345 -37.79 13.11 5.63
N ARG A 346 -37.05 13.48 6.70
CA ARG A 346 -37.20 14.76 7.41
C ARG A 346 -36.27 15.86 6.89
N LEU A 347 -35.25 15.49 6.10
CA LEU A 347 -34.38 16.43 5.39
C LEU A 347 -35.04 16.91 4.10
N ASP A 348 -35.64 16.02 3.30
CA ASP A 348 -36.37 16.38 2.08
C ASP A 348 -37.65 17.19 2.36
N ALA A 349 -38.17 17.14 3.60
CA ALA A 349 -39.26 18.00 4.06
C ALA A 349 -38.84 19.47 4.32
N GLY A 350 -37.53 19.79 4.28
CA GLY A 350 -37.01 21.15 4.46
C GLY A 350 -36.92 21.63 5.91
N GLU A 351 -37.10 20.77 6.92
CA GLU A 351 -37.11 21.16 8.34
C GLU A 351 -35.71 21.45 8.94
N VAL A 352 -34.60 21.17 8.23
CA VAL A 352 -33.24 21.24 8.82
C VAL A 352 -32.25 21.98 7.91
N VAL A 353 -31.73 23.11 8.40
CA VAL A 353 -30.56 23.81 7.83
C VAL A 353 -29.33 23.48 8.68
N VAL A 354 -28.30 22.92 8.05
CA VAL A 354 -27.01 22.65 8.72
C VAL A 354 -26.17 23.94 8.75
N GLY A 355 -26.50 24.83 9.69
CA GLY A 355 -25.78 26.09 9.87
C GLY A 355 -26.35 26.96 10.99
N GLY A 356 -25.69 26.96 12.15
CA GLY A 356 -25.98 27.84 13.28
C GLY A 356 -26.83 27.24 14.41
N ALA A 357 -26.33 27.35 15.65
CA ALA A 357 -27.04 27.32 16.95
C ALA A 357 -28.13 26.26 17.26
N GLY A 358 -28.38 25.27 16.39
CA GLY A 358 -29.66 24.54 16.33
C GLY A 358 -29.68 23.06 16.72
N ALA A 359 -28.76 22.56 17.55
CA ALA A 359 -28.76 21.13 17.96
C ALA A 359 -28.35 20.76 19.42
N PRO A 360 -28.48 21.60 20.49
CA PRO A 360 -28.11 21.19 21.84
C PRO A 360 -28.76 19.89 22.36
N TRP A 361 -29.98 19.56 21.89
CA TRP A 361 -30.65 18.32 22.31
C TRP A 361 -29.99 17.07 21.72
N ILE A 362 -29.49 17.11 20.48
CA ILE A 362 -28.89 15.96 19.80
C ILE A 362 -27.60 15.53 20.52
N LEU A 363 -26.74 16.50 20.86
CA LEU A 363 -25.51 16.24 21.59
C LEU A 363 -25.77 15.70 23.00
N ARG A 364 -26.76 16.25 23.73
CA ARG A 364 -27.22 15.69 25.01
C ARG A 364 -27.72 14.25 24.88
N GLN A 365 -28.51 13.96 23.85
CA GLN A 365 -29.02 12.61 23.59
C GLN A 365 -27.88 11.63 23.26
N LEU A 366 -26.92 12.05 22.44
CA LEU A 366 -25.73 11.26 22.10
C LEU A 366 -24.87 10.96 23.34
N HIS A 367 -24.61 11.96 24.20
CA HIS A 367 -23.92 11.76 25.48
C HIS A 367 -24.67 10.77 26.39
N ARG A 368 -26.01 10.87 26.48
CA ARG A 368 -26.84 9.96 27.28
C ARG A 368 -26.80 8.52 26.77
N GLU A 369 -26.73 8.29 25.45
CA GLU A 369 -26.53 6.94 24.91
C GLU A 369 -25.12 6.40 25.21
N PHE A 370 -24.08 7.23 25.18
CA PHE A 370 -22.73 6.81 25.61
C PHE A 370 -22.68 6.45 27.10
N LEU A 371 -23.34 7.20 27.99
CA LEU A 371 -23.46 6.81 29.41
C LEU A 371 -24.21 5.49 29.58
N ARG A 372 -25.30 5.27 28.84
CA ARG A 372 -26.04 3.98 28.84
C ARG A 372 -25.19 2.81 28.34
N ALA A 373 -24.24 3.07 27.45
CA ALA A 373 -23.24 2.11 26.99
C ALA A 373 -22.06 1.92 27.97
N GLY A 374 -22.03 2.61 29.11
CA GLY A 374 -21.01 2.48 30.15
C GLY A 374 -19.82 3.43 30.02
N ALA A 375 -19.94 4.53 29.28
CA ALA A 375 -18.89 5.56 29.24
C ALA A 375 -18.72 6.25 30.61
N ILE A 376 -17.48 6.33 31.09
CA ILE A 376 -17.11 6.99 32.35
C ILE A 376 -16.53 8.40 32.17
N VAL A 377 -16.45 8.88 30.92
CA VAL A 377 -15.99 10.21 30.52
C VAL A 377 -16.93 10.76 29.45
N ILE A 378 -17.28 12.05 29.54
CA ILE A 378 -18.00 12.82 28.53
C ILE A 378 -17.14 14.00 28.09
N GLN A 379 -16.90 14.13 26.79
CA GLN A 379 -15.98 15.10 26.20
C GLN A 379 -16.72 16.34 25.69
N THR A 380 -16.12 17.52 25.80
CA THR A 380 -16.69 18.76 25.24
C THR A 380 -16.40 18.86 23.74
N PHE A 381 -17.43 18.66 22.91
CA PHE A 381 -17.32 18.78 21.45
C PHE A 381 -17.26 20.25 21.00
N THR A 382 -16.05 20.85 20.94
CA THR A 382 -15.86 22.26 20.51
C THR A 382 -14.84 22.42 19.39
N PHE A 383 -15.21 22.01 18.18
CA PHE A 383 -14.38 22.26 17.00
C PHE A 383 -14.32 23.75 16.65
N TYR A 384 -13.11 24.24 16.38
CA TYR A 384 -12.82 25.61 15.90
C TYR A 384 -13.28 26.76 16.82
N CYS A 385 -13.66 26.48 18.07
CA CYS A 385 -14.22 27.45 19.02
C CYS A 385 -13.15 28.30 19.74
N SER A 386 -12.10 28.70 19.02
CA SER A 386 -10.96 29.48 19.53
C SER A 386 -10.89 30.90 18.96
N GLU A 387 -11.80 31.28 18.04
CA GLU A 387 -11.86 32.61 17.43
C GLU A 387 -12.81 33.55 18.20
N ASP A 388 -12.45 34.83 18.31
CA ASP A 388 -13.15 35.83 19.14
C ASP A 388 -14.55 36.18 18.62
N LYS A 389 -14.81 35.97 17.33
CA LYS A 389 -16.11 36.01 16.68
C LYS A 389 -16.14 34.96 15.58
N LEU A 390 -17.16 34.11 15.58
CA LEU A 390 -17.43 33.19 14.48
C LEU A 390 -18.52 33.78 13.58
N GLU A 391 -18.14 34.23 12.39
CA GLU A 391 -19.10 34.66 11.35
C GLU A 391 -19.68 33.45 10.62
N ILE A 392 -20.73 32.86 11.22
CA ILE A 392 -21.54 31.82 10.59
C ILE A 392 -22.46 32.49 9.56
N SER A 393 -22.51 31.96 8.34
CA SER A 393 -23.19 32.58 7.20
C SER A 393 -24.72 32.67 7.40
N GLY A 394 -25.22 33.90 7.59
CA GLY A 394 -26.64 34.25 7.55
C GLY A 394 -27.26 34.57 8.91
N ASN A 395 -27.71 35.82 9.09
CA ASN A 395 -28.70 36.35 10.06
C ASN A 395 -28.73 35.82 11.53
N VAL A 396 -27.66 35.24 12.05
CA VAL A 396 -27.49 34.90 13.47
C VAL A 396 -26.60 35.96 14.15
N LYS A 397 -26.89 36.29 15.41
CA LYS A 397 -26.05 37.20 16.22
C LYS A 397 -24.63 36.63 16.35
N SER A 398 -23.61 37.48 16.39
CA SER A 398 -22.22 37.05 16.60
C SER A 398 -22.07 36.28 17.93
N ILE A 399 -21.67 35.02 17.86
CA ILE A 399 -21.31 34.19 19.01
C ILE A 399 -19.78 34.11 19.08
N THR A 400 -19.21 34.17 20.29
CA THR A 400 -17.76 34.04 20.51
C THR A 400 -17.38 32.57 20.75
N GLY A 401 -16.14 32.18 20.48
CA GLY A 401 -15.65 30.82 20.79
C GLY A 401 -15.86 30.45 22.26
N ALA A 402 -15.59 31.39 23.18
CA ALA A 402 -15.83 31.24 24.62
C ALA A 402 -17.28 30.85 24.95
N GLN A 403 -18.29 31.48 24.33
CA GLN A 403 -19.69 31.16 24.57
C GLN A 403 -20.07 29.73 24.13
N ILE A 404 -19.41 29.20 23.10
CA ILE A 404 -19.61 27.81 22.65
C ILE A 404 -18.88 26.84 23.58
N ASN A 405 -17.66 27.17 24.01
CA ASN A 405 -16.91 26.38 24.99
C ASN A 405 -17.67 26.27 26.32
N GLU A 406 -18.20 27.39 26.81
CA GLU A 406 -19.04 27.44 28.01
C GLU A 406 -20.30 26.58 27.89
N ALA A 407 -21.05 26.72 26.78
CA ALA A 407 -22.27 25.95 26.55
C ALA A 407 -22.00 24.44 26.36
N ALA A 408 -20.85 24.06 25.80
CA ALA A 408 -20.44 22.67 25.67
C ALA A 408 -20.05 22.05 27.02
N CYS A 409 -19.35 22.79 27.89
CA CYS A 409 -19.11 22.34 29.27
C CYS A 409 -20.41 22.14 30.05
N ASP A 410 -21.31 23.13 30.05
CA ASP A 410 -22.59 23.05 30.77
C ASP A 410 -23.42 21.83 30.30
N MET A 411 -23.37 21.54 29.00
CA MET A 411 -24.04 20.40 28.38
C MET A 411 -23.37 19.05 28.73
N ALA A 412 -22.05 18.99 28.73
CA ALA A 412 -21.29 17.80 29.12
C ALA A 412 -21.49 17.50 30.61
N ARG A 413 -21.42 18.51 31.49
CA ARG A 413 -21.57 18.38 32.94
C ARG A 413 -22.99 18.04 33.37
N GLU A 414 -24.04 18.59 32.74
CA GLU A 414 -25.43 18.15 32.98
C GLU A 414 -25.57 16.63 32.76
N VAL A 415 -25.11 16.15 31.60
CA VAL A 415 -25.25 14.73 31.26
C VAL A 415 -24.33 13.86 32.12
N ALA A 416 -23.08 14.24 32.34
CA ALA A 416 -22.14 13.50 33.18
C ALA A 416 -22.66 13.29 34.61
N ASN A 417 -23.38 14.27 35.16
CA ASN A 417 -24.03 14.17 36.47
C ASN A 417 -25.18 13.13 36.52
N GLU A 418 -25.75 12.72 35.38
CA GLU A 418 -26.75 11.64 35.32
C GLU A 418 -26.13 10.23 35.49
N GLY A 419 -24.84 10.09 35.16
CA GLY A 419 -24.12 8.81 35.15
C GLY A 419 -22.91 8.73 36.09
N ALA A 420 -22.65 9.77 36.89
CA ALA A 420 -21.42 9.94 37.68
C ALA A 420 -20.12 9.82 36.85
N ALA A 421 -20.15 10.33 35.62
CA ALA A 421 -18.99 10.38 34.72
C ALA A 421 -18.15 11.65 34.94
N LEU A 422 -16.90 11.62 34.47
CA LEU A 422 -16.02 12.79 34.43
C LEU A 422 -16.27 13.61 33.15
N VAL A 423 -16.03 14.92 33.19
CA VAL A 423 -16.04 15.80 32.01
C VAL A 423 -14.63 16.11 31.56
N ALA A 424 -14.33 15.80 30.30
CA ALA A 424 -13.06 16.11 29.65
C ALA A 424 -13.18 17.36 28.77
N GLY A 425 -12.32 18.35 29.01
CA GLY A 425 -12.11 19.48 28.10
C GLY A 425 -11.38 19.03 26.84
N GLY A 426 -12.08 18.99 25.70
CA GLY A 426 -11.51 18.59 24.41
C GLY A 426 -10.68 19.71 23.77
N VAL A 427 -9.37 19.52 23.65
CA VAL A 427 -8.46 20.42 22.95
C VAL A 427 -8.03 19.77 21.64
N SER A 428 -8.60 20.24 20.53
CA SER A 428 -8.39 19.71 19.18
C SER A 428 -7.84 20.78 18.22
N GLN A 429 -7.40 20.38 17.02
CA GLN A 429 -6.73 21.27 16.07
C GLN A 429 -7.59 22.48 15.66
N THR A 430 -7.03 23.68 15.83
CA THR A 430 -7.68 24.97 15.56
C THR A 430 -7.26 25.56 14.21
N PRO A 431 -8.07 26.42 13.56
CA PRO A 431 -7.81 26.87 12.19
C PRO A 431 -6.54 27.72 12.04
N CYS A 432 -6.08 28.35 13.13
CA CYS A 432 -4.84 29.13 13.16
C CYS A 432 -3.58 28.28 12.91
N TYR A 433 -3.60 26.98 13.26
CA TYR A 433 -2.54 26.04 12.92
C TYR A 433 -2.40 25.87 11.38
N VAL A 434 -3.53 25.88 10.66
CA VAL A 434 -3.58 25.82 9.19
C VAL A 434 -3.27 27.17 8.56
N LYS A 435 -3.66 28.28 9.21
CA LYS A 435 -3.42 29.67 8.76
C LYS A 435 -2.03 30.21 9.18
N SER A 436 -0.98 29.38 9.19
CA SER A 436 0.44 29.74 9.38
C SER A 436 0.76 30.75 10.50
N HIS A 437 0.20 30.56 11.71
CA HIS A 437 0.55 31.36 12.89
C HIS A 437 1.87 30.89 13.52
N SER A 438 2.56 31.78 14.24
CA SER A 438 3.79 31.43 14.96
C SER A 438 3.50 30.62 16.24
N GLU A 439 4.50 29.86 16.71
CA GLU A 439 4.37 29.00 17.91
C GLU A 439 3.85 29.76 19.16
N PRO A 440 4.30 31.00 19.48
CA PRO A 440 3.74 31.77 20.59
C PRO A 440 2.26 32.12 20.43
N GLU A 441 1.82 32.43 19.21
CA GLU A 441 0.42 32.79 18.91
C GLU A 441 -0.49 31.56 19.03
N VAL A 442 -0.08 30.42 18.47
CA VAL A 442 -0.78 29.14 18.60
C VAL A 442 -0.89 28.74 20.08
N LYS A 443 0.18 28.88 20.87
CA LYS A 443 0.15 28.64 22.33
C LYS A 443 -0.76 29.60 23.08
N ALA A 444 -0.84 30.87 22.69
CA ALA A 444 -1.75 31.84 23.30
C ALA A 444 -3.23 31.50 23.02
N ILE A 445 -3.53 31.03 21.80
CA ILE A 445 -4.89 30.62 21.39
C ILE A 445 -5.33 29.36 22.14
N PHE A 446 -4.49 28.32 22.20
CA PHE A 446 -4.80 27.12 23.00
C PHE A 446 -4.93 27.45 24.49
N LYS A 447 -4.04 28.30 25.04
CA LYS A 447 -4.17 28.75 26.42
C LYS A 447 -5.52 29.42 26.68
N LYS A 448 -5.99 30.29 25.78
CA LYS A 448 -7.31 30.94 25.92
C LYS A 448 -8.46 29.93 25.98
N GLN A 449 -8.45 28.91 25.12
CA GLN A 449 -9.44 27.84 25.14
C GLN A 449 -9.39 27.02 26.46
N MET A 450 -8.19 26.72 26.96
CA MET A 450 -8.01 26.06 28.26
C MET A 450 -8.45 26.94 29.43
N ASP A 451 -8.14 28.24 29.41
CA ASP A 451 -8.57 29.22 30.41
C ASP A 451 -10.10 29.38 30.41
N ASP A 452 -10.77 29.29 29.26
CA ASP A 452 -12.24 29.25 29.16
C ASP A 452 -12.83 27.96 29.75
N PHE A 453 -12.24 26.80 29.43
CA PHE A 453 -12.67 25.51 29.98
C PHE A 453 -12.47 25.42 31.50
N MET A 454 -11.37 25.94 32.07
CA MET A 454 -11.11 25.94 33.52
C MET A 454 -12.13 26.75 34.33
N LYS A 455 -12.86 27.69 33.72
CA LYS A 455 -13.96 28.44 34.38
C LYS A 455 -15.21 27.60 34.61
N LYS A 456 -15.30 26.42 33.99
CA LYS A 456 -16.52 25.62 33.85
C LYS A 456 -16.43 24.23 34.48
N ASP A 457 -15.58 24.09 35.50
CA ASP A 457 -15.53 22.93 36.38
C ASP A 457 -15.46 21.60 35.60
N ILE A 458 -14.39 21.45 34.80
CA ILE A 458 -14.05 20.20 34.09
C ILE A 458 -13.06 19.38 34.94
N ASP A 459 -13.08 18.05 34.80
CA ASP A 459 -12.23 17.17 35.61
C ASP A 459 -10.79 17.08 35.08
N PHE A 460 -10.62 17.06 33.75
CA PHE A 460 -9.31 17.01 33.10
C PHE A 460 -9.39 17.45 31.62
N PHE A 461 -8.24 17.55 30.95
CA PHE A 461 -8.13 17.83 29.52
C PHE A 461 -7.80 16.57 28.72
N ILE A 462 -8.37 16.45 27.51
CA ILE A 462 -7.93 15.51 26.48
C ILE A 462 -7.42 16.32 25.30
N ALA A 463 -6.23 15.99 24.80
CA ALA A 463 -5.67 16.55 23.59
C ALA A 463 -5.74 15.52 22.45
N GLU A 464 -6.25 15.94 21.30
CA GLU A 464 -6.35 15.14 20.08
C GLU A 464 -5.44 15.73 18.99
N VAL A 465 -4.80 14.86 18.20
CA VAL A 465 -3.76 15.19 17.20
C VAL A 465 -4.27 14.90 15.80
#